data_AF-A0A5R8WHN1-F1
#
_entry.id   AF-A0A5R8WHN1-F1
#
_cell.length_a   1.000
_cell.length_b   1.000
_cell.length_c   1.000
_cell.angle_alpha   90.00
_cell.angle_beta   90.00
_cell.angle_gamma   90.00
#
_symmetry.space_group_name_H-M   'P 1'
#
loop_
_entity.id
_entity.type
_entity.pdbx_description
1 polymer ?
#
loop_
_entity_poly.entity_id
_entity_poly.type
_entity_poly.pdbx_seq_one_letter_code
_entity_poly.pdbx_strand_id
1 'polypeptide(L)'
;MHLFILWASLARLCGAPAVPAQTELFPGEQQLAGCALDMPLTYLKKDMPAAISAARAHQNEELVLVSYHPQTHQLSTQRLYVLVFTNKTGKEIIYQESAAEHRRPSATRKTLFVRLNPLTDRYYTAACFDEAVAASPALQALLVPTTATNALGR
;
A
#
# COMPACT_ATOMS: atom_id res chain seq x y z
N MET A 1 30.48 57.49 1.37
CA MET A 1 31.55 56.49 1.56
C MET A 1 31.04 55.46 2.57
N HIS A 2 31.30 54.19 2.29
CA HIS A 2 30.60 52.99 2.74
C HIS A 2 30.43 52.78 4.25
N LEU A 3 29.27 52.23 4.65
CA LEU A 3 29.21 51.31 5.80
C LEU A 3 28.38 50.09 5.41
N PHE A 4 29.09 48.97 5.31
CA PHE A 4 28.59 47.64 4.94
C PHE A 4 27.65 47.09 6.01
N ILE A 5 26.48 46.65 5.58
CA ILE A 5 25.55 45.82 6.36
C ILE A 5 26.07 44.38 6.28
N LEU A 6 26.61 43.86 7.38
CA LEU A 6 26.90 42.44 7.54
C LEU A 6 25.61 41.72 7.96
N TRP A 7 24.87 41.23 6.96
CA TRP A 7 23.81 40.23 7.13
C TRP A 7 24.25 38.94 6.44
N ALA A 8 24.77 38.00 7.21
CA ALA A 8 25.13 36.65 6.80
C ALA A 8 25.37 35.86 8.10
N SER A 9 24.78 34.72 8.42
CA SER A 9 23.94 33.80 7.68
C SER A 9 23.28 32.92 8.74
N LEU A 10 21.95 32.95 8.86
CA LEU A 10 21.23 31.97 9.70
C LEU A 10 20.00 31.48 8.95
N ALA A 11 20.23 30.86 7.80
CA ALA A 11 19.17 30.16 7.06
C ALA A 11 19.74 28.86 6.49
N ARG A 12 19.39 27.75 7.14
CA ARG A 12 18.95 26.46 6.57
C ARG A 12 19.28 25.29 7.50
N LEU A 13 18.58 25.26 8.63
CA LEU A 13 18.11 24.00 9.21
C LEU A 13 16.60 23.94 8.97
N CYS A 14 16.20 23.95 7.69
CA CYS A 14 14.88 23.42 7.34
C CYS A 14 15.00 21.92 7.50
N GLY A 15 14.76 21.43 8.71
CA GLY A 15 14.43 20.03 8.93
C GLY A 15 13.31 19.67 7.97
N ALA A 16 13.50 18.62 7.19
CA ALA A 16 12.43 18.05 6.41
C ALA A 16 11.22 17.84 7.34
N PRO A 17 9.99 18.16 6.90
CA PRO A 17 8.82 17.88 7.72
C PRO A 17 8.85 16.40 8.07
N ALA A 18 8.91 16.09 9.36
CA ALA A 18 8.80 14.73 9.85
C ALA A 18 7.45 14.21 9.35
N VAL A 19 7.49 13.28 8.40
CA VAL A 19 6.31 12.54 7.97
C VAL A 19 5.74 11.92 9.26
N PRO A 20 4.48 12.18 9.62
CA PRO A 20 3.91 11.62 10.83
C PRO A 20 4.09 10.10 10.76
N ALA A 21 4.79 9.54 11.74
CA ALA A 21 5.02 8.10 11.82
C ALA A 21 3.65 7.43 11.81
N GLN A 22 3.34 6.70 10.74
CA GLN A 22 2.12 5.94 10.66
C GLN A 22 2.10 4.98 11.85
N THR A 23 0.99 4.94 12.59
CA THR A 23 0.83 3.99 13.68
C THR A 23 1.07 2.58 13.16
N GLU A 24 1.85 1.81 13.92
CA GLU A 24 2.11 0.42 13.59
C GLU A 24 0.82 -0.38 13.51
N LEU A 25 0.66 -1.14 12.44
CA LEU A 25 -0.49 -2.02 12.21
C LEU A 25 -0.42 -3.27 13.09
N PHE A 26 0.78 -3.80 13.29
CA PHE A 26 1.07 -5.01 14.05
C PHE A 26 2.51 -4.96 14.60
N PRO A 27 2.85 -5.80 15.60
CA PRO A 27 4.20 -5.81 16.17
C PRO A 27 5.27 -6.11 15.11
N GLY A 28 6.25 -5.21 14.96
CA GLY A 28 7.36 -5.38 14.02
C GLY A 28 7.13 -4.81 12.62
N GLU A 29 5.99 -4.16 12.37
CA GLU A 29 5.69 -3.51 11.08
C GLU A 29 6.74 -2.45 10.68
N GLN A 30 7.45 -1.84 11.64
CA GLN A 30 8.59 -0.94 11.35
C GLN A 30 9.61 -1.51 10.35
N GLN A 31 9.80 -2.83 10.32
CA GLN A 31 10.70 -3.50 9.37
C GLN A 31 10.21 -3.40 7.92
N LEU A 32 8.92 -3.12 7.73
CA LEU A 32 8.24 -2.95 6.45
C LEU A 32 7.92 -1.48 6.14
N ALA A 33 8.35 -0.52 6.97
CA ALA A 33 8.02 0.88 6.81
C ALA A 33 8.49 1.46 5.45
N GLY A 34 9.62 0.98 4.93
CA GLY A 34 10.11 1.33 3.59
C GLY A 34 9.38 0.65 2.44
N CYS A 35 8.61 -0.40 2.72
CA CYS A 35 7.84 -1.18 1.75
C CYS A 35 6.39 -0.70 1.64
N ALA A 36 5.89 0.03 2.63
CA ALA A 36 4.49 0.45 2.72
C ALA A 36 4.17 1.50 1.65
N LEU A 37 3.01 1.35 1.01
CA LEU A 37 2.49 2.33 0.07
C LEU A 37 1.55 3.30 0.79
N ASP A 38 1.72 4.59 0.52
CA ASP A 38 0.75 5.62 0.89
C ASP A 38 -0.41 5.65 -0.13
N MET A 39 -1.14 4.53 -0.20
CA MET A 39 -2.32 4.40 -1.04
C MET A 39 -3.57 4.51 -0.17
N PRO A 40 -4.48 5.47 -0.44
CA PRO A 40 -5.72 5.56 0.28
C PRO A 40 -6.52 4.26 0.25
N LEU A 41 -6.85 3.76 1.43
CA LEU A 41 -7.58 2.51 1.66
C LEU A 41 -9.10 2.71 1.58
N THR A 42 -9.56 3.95 1.33
CA THR A 42 -10.98 4.27 1.20
C THR A 42 -11.30 4.83 -0.19
N TYR A 43 -12.49 4.50 -0.70
CA TYR A 43 -13.01 5.05 -1.96
C TYR A 43 -13.86 6.30 -1.77
N LEU A 44 -13.57 7.08 -0.72
CA LEU A 44 -14.25 8.37 -0.54
C LEU A 44 -13.89 9.29 -1.70
N LYS A 45 -14.88 10.05 -2.20
CA LYS A 45 -14.68 10.96 -3.35
C LYS A 45 -13.49 11.92 -3.16
N LYS A 46 -13.22 12.33 -1.92
CA LYS A 46 -12.10 13.20 -1.56
C LYS A 46 -10.72 12.54 -1.73
N ASP A 47 -10.64 11.21 -1.57
CA ASP A 47 -9.39 10.45 -1.57
C ASP A 47 -9.08 9.87 -2.96
N MET A 48 -10.06 9.87 -3.87
CA MET A 48 -9.94 9.39 -5.24
C MET A 48 -8.75 9.97 -6.02
N PRO A 49 -8.43 11.29 -5.99
CA PRO A 49 -7.28 11.82 -6.71
C PRO A 49 -5.94 11.25 -6.23
N ALA A 50 -5.76 11.14 -4.91
CA ALA A 50 -4.56 10.54 -4.33
C ALA A 50 -4.48 9.04 -4.64
N ALA A 51 -5.61 8.33 -4.54
CA ALA A 51 -5.68 6.92 -4.86
C ALA A 51 -5.38 6.62 -6.33
N ILE A 52 -5.87 7.45 -7.26
CA ILE A 52 -5.57 7.33 -8.69
C ILE A 52 -4.08 7.59 -8.95
N SER A 53 -3.51 8.63 -8.31
CA SER A 53 -2.10 8.96 -8.45
C SER A 53 -1.21 7.81 -7.96
N ALA A 54 -1.49 7.27 -6.77
CA ALA A 54 -0.77 6.12 -6.22
C ALA A 54 -0.94 4.87 -7.10
N ALA A 55 -2.17 4.56 -7.52
CA ALA A 55 -2.44 3.43 -8.41
C ALA A 55 -1.70 3.54 -9.76
N ARG A 56 -1.60 4.74 -10.34
CA ARG A 56 -0.82 4.97 -11.58
C ARG A 56 0.67 4.79 -11.37
N ALA A 57 1.21 5.21 -10.22
CA ALA A 57 2.63 5.01 -9.90
C ALA A 57 3.01 3.52 -9.80
N HIS A 58 2.05 2.66 -9.46
CA HIS A 58 2.23 1.23 -9.22
C HIS A 58 1.42 0.33 -10.18
N GLN A 59 1.04 0.83 -11.36
CA GLN A 59 0.08 0.16 -12.25
C GLN A 59 0.52 -1.22 -12.76
N ASN A 60 1.82 -1.50 -12.80
CA ASN A 60 2.38 -2.78 -13.23
C ASN A 60 3.22 -3.45 -12.14
N GLU A 61 3.00 -3.05 -10.90
CA GLU A 61 3.71 -3.60 -9.75
C GLU A 61 2.78 -4.53 -8.97
N GLU A 62 3.29 -5.71 -8.62
CA GLU A 62 2.58 -6.60 -7.72
C GLU A 62 2.64 -6.04 -6.31
N LEU A 63 1.49 -5.91 -5.68
CA LEU A 63 1.33 -5.43 -4.31
C LEU A 63 0.87 -6.58 -3.42
N VAL A 64 1.20 -6.46 -2.14
CA VAL A 64 0.67 -7.29 -1.07
C VAL A 64 -0.25 -6.43 -0.23
N LEU A 65 -1.53 -6.79 -0.20
CA LEU A 65 -2.46 -6.33 0.82
C LEU A 65 -2.26 -7.20 2.06
N VAL A 66 -1.84 -6.57 3.16
CA VAL A 66 -1.79 -7.22 4.47
C VAL A 66 -3.01 -6.78 5.27
N SER A 67 -3.71 -7.76 5.85
CA SER A 67 -4.76 -7.53 6.84
C SER A 67 -4.37 -8.16 8.17
N TYR A 68 -4.27 -7.35 9.21
CA TYR A 68 -4.02 -7.78 10.58
C TYR A 68 -5.32 -8.15 11.28
N HIS A 69 -5.32 -9.31 11.93
CA HIS A 69 -6.44 -9.84 12.70
C HIS A 69 -6.14 -9.67 14.20
N PRO A 70 -6.67 -8.62 14.88
CA PRO A 70 -6.30 -8.32 16.26
C PRO A 70 -6.67 -9.43 17.25
N GLN A 71 -7.65 -10.27 16.90
CA GLN A 71 -8.13 -11.37 17.74
C GLN A 71 -7.18 -12.57 17.75
N THR A 72 -6.54 -12.86 16.61
CA THR A 72 -5.63 -14.01 16.46
C THR A 72 -4.16 -13.60 16.46
N HIS A 73 -3.88 -12.29 16.40
CA HIS A 73 -2.54 -11.73 16.22
C HIS A 73 -1.83 -12.23 14.96
N GLN A 74 -2.61 -12.52 13.90
CA GLN A 74 -2.10 -13.04 12.63
C GLN A 74 -2.32 -12.07 11.48
N LEU A 75 -1.54 -12.26 10.42
CA LEU A 75 -1.59 -11.50 9.18
C LEU A 75 -2.10 -12.39 8.06
N SER A 76 -3.16 -11.96 7.38
CA SER A 76 -3.53 -12.50 6.08
C SER A 76 -2.96 -11.63 4.97
N THR A 77 -2.38 -12.27 3.96
CA THR A 77 -1.80 -11.58 2.81
C THR A 77 -2.57 -11.91 1.54
N GLN A 78 -2.82 -10.91 0.70
CA GLN A 78 -3.36 -11.08 -0.64
C GLN A 78 -2.48 -10.37 -1.66
N ARG A 79 -2.00 -11.12 -2.66
CA ARG A 79 -1.26 -10.55 -3.81
C ARG A 79 -2.21 -10.04 -4.87
N LEU A 80 -1.99 -8.80 -5.31
CA LEU A 80 -2.86 -8.14 -6.28
C LEU A 80 -2.10 -7.06 -7.07
N TYR A 81 -2.74 -6.61 -8.14
CA TYR A 81 -2.35 -5.45 -8.94
C TYR A 81 -3.44 -4.39 -8.76
N VAL A 82 -3.04 -3.12 -8.65
CA VAL A 82 -3.97 -1.99 -8.59
C VAL A 82 -3.92 -1.24 -9.92
N LEU A 83 -5.07 -1.16 -10.60
CA LEU A 83 -5.18 -0.62 -11.94
C LEU A 83 -6.14 0.57 -11.96
N VAL A 84 -5.84 1.55 -12.81
CA VAL A 84 -6.74 2.67 -13.10
C VAL A 84 -7.37 2.46 -14.48
N PHE A 85 -8.71 2.53 -14.53
CA PHE A 85 -9.47 2.46 -15.76
C PHE A 85 -10.34 3.70 -15.95
N THR A 86 -10.33 4.22 -17.16
CA THR A 86 -11.28 5.23 -17.61
C THR A 86 -12.51 4.55 -18.19
N ASN A 87 -13.68 4.80 -17.60
CA ASN A 87 -14.94 4.24 -18.09
C ASN A 87 -15.44 4.98 -19.36
N LYS A 88 -16.55 4.52 -19.93
CA LYS A 88 -17.18 5.13 -21.12
C LYS A 88 -17.62 6.59 -20.93
N THR A 89 -17.76 7.05 -19.69
CA THR A 89 -18.13 8.44 -19.35
C THR A 89 -16.90 9.31 -19.08
N GLY A 90 -15.68 8.82 -19.34
CA GLY A 90 -14.43 9.54 -19.06
C GLY A 90 -14.02 9.55 -17.58
N LYS A 91 -14.76 8.85 -16.71
CA LYS A 91 -14.48 8.79 -15.27
C LYS A 91 -13.47 7.70 -14.97
N GLU A 92 -12.46 8.04 -14.18
CA GLU A 92 -11.46 7.09 -13.70
C GLU A 92 -11.95 6.33 -12.46
N ILE A 93 -11.66 5.04 -12.44
CA ILE A 93 -12.04 4.10 -11.39
C ILE A 93 -10.82 3.21 -11.12
N ILE A 94 -10.60 2.90 -9.84
CA ILE A 94 -9.52 2.03 -9.38
C ILE A 94 -10.08 0.62 -9.24
N TYR A 95 -9.31 -0.36 -9.70
CA TYR A 95 -9.61 -1.78 -9.68
C TYR A 95 -8.48 -2.54 -9.02
N GLN A 96 -8.82 -3.61 -8.31
CA GLN A 96 -7.86 -4.60 -7.85
C GLN A 96 -8.03 -5.86 -8.69
N GLU A 97 -6.94 -6.48 -9.10
CA GLU A 97 -6.93 -7.75 -9.81
C GLU A 97 -5.93 -8.69 -9.14
N SER A 98 -6.26 -9.97 -9.02
CA SER A 98 -5.30 -10.99 -8.60
C SER A 98 -4.20 -11.19 -9.65
N ALA A 99 -3.08 -11.79 -9.27
CA ALA A 99 -2.00 -12.10 -10.21
C ALA A 99 -2.45 -13.01 -11.38
N ALA A 100 -3.41 -13.91 -11.14
CA ALA A 100 -3.97 -14.77 -12.17
C ALA A 100 -4.80 -13.98 -13.20
N GLU A 101 -5.61 -13.03 -12.73
CA GLU A 101 -6.42 -12.14 -13.57
C GLU A 101 -5.54 -11.17 -14.35
N HIS A 102 -4.48 -10.65 -13.73
CA HIS A 102 -3.52 -9.76 -14.39
C HIS A 102 -2.83 -10.44 -15.58
N ARG A 103 -2.45 -11.71 -15.44
CA ARG A 103 -1.81 -12.49 -16.53
C ARG A 103 -2.78 -12.92 -17.63
N ARG A 104 -4.06 -13.12 -17.30
CA ARG A 104 -5.11 -13.52 -18.25
C ARG A 104 -6.32 -12.61 -18.07
N PRO A 105 -6.30 -11.42 -18.68
CA PRO A 105 -7.39 -10.46 -18.54
C PRO A 105 -8.71 -11.10 -18.99
N SER A 106 -9.61 -11.33 -18.04
CA SER A 106 -10.97 -11.77 -18.30
C SER A 106 -11.72 -10.69 -19.09
N ALA A 107 -12.54 -11.08 -20.08
CA ALA A 107 -13.43 -10.16 -20.79
C ALA A 107 -14.45 -9.49 -19.84
N THR A 108 -14.79 -10.15 -18.74
CA THR A 108 -15.54 -9.62 -17.61
C THR A 108 -14.58 -9.26 -16.48
N ARG A 109 -14.08 -8.02 -16.50
CA ARG A 109 -13.36 -7.45 -15.35
C ARG A 109 -14.37 -7.23 -14.22
N LYS A 110 -14.20 -7.93 -13.11
CA LYS A 110 -15.01 -7.71 -11.90
C LYS A 110 -14.41 -6.52 -11.17
N THR A 111 -15.22 -5.51 -10.84
CA THR A 111 -14.76 -4.46 -9.95
C THR A 111 -14.62 -5.02 -8.55
N LEU A 112 -13.40 -5.39 -8.14
CA LEU A 112 -13.11 -5.75 -6.76
C LEU A 112 -12.99 -4.47 -5.93
N PHE A 113 -14.13 -3.96 -5.48
CA PHE A 113 -14.16 -2.93 -4.44
C PHE A 113 -14.00 -3.60 -3.08
N VAL A 114 -12.77 -3.77 -2.63
CA VAL A 114 -12.50 -4.26 -1.27
C VAL A 114 -12.65 -3.09 -0.30
N ARG A 115 -13.57 -3.19 0.66
CA ARG A 115 -13.64 -2.22 1.77
C ARG A 115 -12.47 -2.50 2.71
N LEU A 116 -11.46 -1.65 2.66
CA LEU A 116 -10.29 -1.73 3.53
C LEU A 116 -10.47 -0.79 4.71
N ASN A 117 -9.88 -1.18 5.83
CA ASN A 117 -9.84 -0.43 7.08
C ASN A 117 -8.40 0.01 7.35
N PRO A 118 -8.09 1.31 7.39
CA PRO A 118 -6.73 1.81 7.60
C PRO A 118 -6.11 1.44 8.95
N LEU A 119 -6.91 0.94 9.89
CA LEU A 119 -6.46 0.45 11.19
C LEU A 119 -6.05 -1.03 11.18
N THR A 120 -6.38 -1.77 10.13
CA THR A 120 -6.10 -3.22 10.03
C THR A 120 -5.52 -3.64 8.68
N ASP A 121 -5.58 -2.79 7.67
CA ASP A 121 -5.13 -3.08 6.31
C ASP A 121 -4.01 -2.12 5.89
N ARG A 122 -3.03 -2.62 5.15
CA ARG A 122 -2.00 -1.79 4.51
C ARG A 122 -1.45 -2.45 3.25
N TYR A 123 -1.10 -1.61 2.28
CA TYR A 123 -0.45 -2.04 1.04
C TYR A 123 1.06 -2.01 1.18
N TYR A 124 1.71 -3.02 0.61
CA TYR A 124 3.16 -3.12 0.49
C TYR A 124 3.54 -3.50 -0.94
N THR A 125 4.72 -3.09 -1.39
CA THR A 125 5.29 -3.62 -2.62
C THR A 125 5.66 -5.08 -2.39
N ALA A 126 5.29 -5.98 -3.31
CA ALA A 126 5.49 -7.40 -3.09
C ALA A 126 6.97 -7.76 -2.94
N ALA A 127 7.85 -7.17 -3.75
CA ALA A 127 9.29 -7.43 -3.70
C ALA A 127 9.90 -7.07 -2.35
N CYS A 128 9.62 -5.87 -1.83
CA CYS A 128 10.16 -5.40 -0.55
C CYS A 128 9.55 -6.18 0.63
N PHE A 129 8.25 -6.48 0.57
CA PHE A 129 7.57 -7.30 1.57
C PHE A 129 8.21 -8.69 1.68
N ASP A 130 8.45 -9.34 0.54
CA ASP A 130 9.04 -10.68 0.51
C ASP A 130 10.46 -10.69 1.06
N GLU A 131 11.28 -9.70 0.72
CA GLU A 131 12.64 -9.54 1.25
C GLU A 131 12.64 -9.36 2.78
N ALA A 132 11.81 -8.44 3.28
CA ALA A 132 11.73 -8.15 4.70
C ALA A 132 11.18 -9.33 5.52
N VAL A 133 10.16 -10.03 5.01
CA VAL A 133 9.63 -11.25 5.64
C VAL A 133 10.68 -12.36 5.62
N ALA A 134 11.36 -12.59 4.51
CA ALA A 134 12.42 -13.60 4.42
C ALA A 134 13.56 -13.34 5.42
N ALA A 135 13.89 -12.08 5.66
CA ALA A 135 14.91 -11.65 6.61
C ALA A 135 14.46 -11.69 8.09
N SER A 136 13.17 -11.89 8.38
CA SER A 136 12.61 -11.74 9.73
C SER A 136 11.75 -12.92 10.17
N PRO A 137 12.28 -13.84 10.99
CA PRO A 137 11.52 -14.96 11.54
C PRO A 137 10.29 -14.50 12.35
N ALA A 138 10.37 -13.33 12.99
CA ALA A 138 9.26 -12.75 13.73
C ALA A 138 8.09 -12.39 12.81
N LEU A 139 8.35 -11.80 11.64
CA LEU A 139 7.31 -11.50 10.65
C LEU A 139 6.70 -12.78 10.06
N GLN A 140 7.54 -13.79 9.78
CA GLN A 140 7.06 -15.09 9.29
C GLN A 140 6.10 -15.77 10.27
N ALA A 141 6.37 -15.67 11.57
CA ALA A 141 5.52 -16.26 12.61
C ALA A 141 4.12 -15.62 12.70
N LEU A 142 3.97 -14.38 12.22
CA LEU A 142 2.69 -13.69 12.18
C LEU A 142 1.84 -14.08 10.98
N LEU A 143 2.44 -14.59 9.90
CA LEU A 143 1.68 -14.97 8.70
C LEU A 143 0.80 -16.17 9.01
N VAL A 144 -0.49 -16.06 8.68
CA VAL A 144 -1.36 -17.24 8.65
C VAL A 144 -0.72 -18.23 7.67
N PRO A 145 -0.48 -19.50 8.07
CA PRO A 145 -0.01 -20.52 7.15
C PRO A 145 -0.93 -20.51 5.94
N THR A 146 -0.39 -20.14 4.78
CA THR A 146 -1.18 -20.16 3.56
C THR A 146 -1.52 -21.62 3.31
N THR A 147 -2.73 -22.05 3.70
CA THR A 147 -3.31 -23.24 3.13
C THR A 147 -3.35 -22.97 1.64
N ALA A 148 -2.43 -23.61 0.91
CA ALA A 148 -2.42 -23.62 -0.53
C ALA A 148 -3.86 -23.82 -0.99
N THR A 149 -4.32 -22.87 -1.79
CA THR A 149 -5.64 -22.72 -2.37
C THR A 149 -6.38 -24.05 -2.49
N ASN A 150 -7.32 -24.32 -1.59
CA ASN A 150 -8.36 -25.30 -1.84
C ASN A 150 -9.70 -24.57 -1.91
N ALA A 151 -10.17 -24.46 -3.16
CA ALA A 151 -11.54 -24.30 -3.57
C ALA A 151 -12.28 -23.01 -3.16
N LEU A 152 -12.60 -22.21 -4.19
CA LEU A 152 -13.95 -21.63 -4.31
C LEU A 152 -14.98 -22.70 -3.91
N GLY A 153 -15.58 -22.55 -2.74
CA GLY A 153 -16.45 -23.57 -2.18
C GLY A 153 -17.26 -23.07 -0.99
N ARG A 154 -18.09 -22.03 -1.22
CA ARG A 154 -19.50 -21.93 -0.80
C ARG A 154 -20.07 -20.56 -1.15
#